data_AF-A0A9P1GT61-F1
#
_entry.id   AF-A0A9P1GT61-F1
#
_cell.length_a   1.000
_cell.length_b   1.000
_cell.length_c   1.000
_cell.angle_alpha   90.00
_cell.angle_beta   90.00
_cell.angle_gamma   90.00
#
_symmetry.space_group_name_H-M   'P 1'
#
loop_
_entity.id
_entity.type
_entity.pdbx_description
1 polymer ?
#
loop_
_entity_poly.entity_id
_entity_poly.type
_entity_poly.pdbx_seq_one_letter_code
_entity_poly.pdbx_strand_id
1 'polypeptide(L)'
;FFESTPAGQEYFKQSDTRLHFIVEKIIDDLSALGLRHVGYGVPTDMFVNACVDVIREATVPWPMTFDTEDSVALEGFKWSLGIVSKQLVRTVAEGSTIVMKAVNANSRKMLQRAISCAPRGQRFQWLLKVQVGTQSISPLYWAIQSGNLAAAEAIMQDLLVLRADRERYYYGNDALFERHQDIINCLCREAPMLIPILLDGLIWRSPRTEKGLRRVNYYVKHLIVNQEGEPAEFLREICSTKDPKIMVHPVVVTVSDTLWNGLVRNHFLLSRLWFLVSLLVFMLSECILPKERALEGVYSVRVVVFFGRTFMYVVTMARLLTRLFWKGCKDLRRGKYKKVLRCIPLPKSLHNAMALGNLTLAVLLLLMFCYEPMYHCLASAPEEWPTYYCDDVEEHSLRSEDLRWTYSALGLLAMAVHWFLMVDLAVFSTGLSAFVLVCAQVLSEIGRFLVALVFLLLTFGSAISVLEHPYFEMRDIPSSVLCLFSITILLYEDDYRYPFCNMAAVHGESA
;
A
#
# COMPACT_ATOMS: atom_id res chain seq x y z
N PHE A 1 45.85 -48.46 -23.19
CA PHE A 1 44.41 -48.21 -22.95
C PHE A 1 43.84 -47.19 -23.93
N PHE A 2 44.32 -45.94 -23.98
CA PHE A 2 43.79 -44.96 -24.95
C PHE A 2 44.15 -45.26 -26.41
N GLU A 3 45.29 -45.93 -26.67
CA GLU A 3 45.63 -46.45 -28.01
C GLU A 3 44.71 -47.60 -28.45
N SER A 4 44.20 -48.41 -27.51
CA SER A 4 43.33 -49.56 -27.79
C SER A 4 41.85 -49.19 -27.83
N THR A 5 41.46 -48.00 -27.34
CA THR A 5 40.04 -47.59 -27.22
C THR A 5 39.92 -46.06 -27.29
N PRO A 6 40.07 -45.43 -28.47
CA PRO A 6 40.12 -43.97 -28.61
C PRO A 6 38.83 -43.26 -28.16
N ALA A 7 37.67 -43.90 -28.27
CA ALA A 7 36.40 -43.37 -27.74
C ALA A 7 36.44 -43.16 -26.20
N GLY A 8 37.23 -43.95 -25.47
CA GLY A 8 37.45 -43.76 -24.04
C GLY A 8 38.07 -42.40 -23.72
N GLN A 9 38.89 -41.83 -24.61
CA GLN A 9 39.50 -40.52 -24.42
C GLN A 9 38.45 -39.39 -24.43
N GLU A 10 37.41 -39.51 -25.26
CA GLU A 10 36.31 -38.52 -25.29
C GLU A 10 35.46 -38.58 -24.01
N TYR A 11 35.16 -39.77 -23.49
CA TYR A 11 34.46 -39.92 -22.21
C TYR A 11 35.27 -39.37 -21.03
N PHE A 12 36.59 -39.60 -21.01
CA PHE A 12 37.46 -39.00 -19.98
C PHE A 12 37.53 -37.48 -20.11
N LYS A 13 37.60 -36.92 -21.32
CA LYS A 13 37.52 -35.46 -21.54
C LYS A 13 36.17 -34.86 -21.10
N GLN A 14 35.06 -35.54 -21.38
CA GLN A 14 33.74 -35.10 -20.90
C GLN A 14 33.62 -35.18 -19.37
N SER A 15 34.16 -36.23 -18.75
CA SER A 15 34.23 -36.37 -17.30
C SER A 15 35.07 -35.27 -16.68
N ASP A 16 36.24 -34.98 -17.25
CA ASP A 16 37.14 -33.91 -16.82
C ASP A 16 36.48 -32.53 -16.93
N THR A 17 35.76 -32.27 -18.03
CA THR A 17 34.98 -31.03 -18.22
C THR A 17 33.87 -30.89 -17.16
N ARG A 18 33.14 -31.98 -16.84
CA ARG A 18 32.12 -31.98 -15.77
C ARG A 18 32.74 -31.80 -14.39
N LEU A 19 33.90 -32.40 -14.16
CA LEU A 19 34.63 -32.27 -12.90
C LEU A 19 35.11 -30.83 -12.72
N HIS A 20 35.65 -30.20 -13.77
CA HIS A 20 35.98 -28.78 -13.79
C HIS A 20 34.78 -27.90 -13.48
N PHE A 21 33.61 -28.16 -14.08
CA PHE A 21 32.38 -27.42 -13.79
C PHE A 21 31.92 -27.57 -12.33
N ILE A 22 31.99 -28.78 -11.77
CA ILE A 22 31.64 -29.03 -10.35
C ILE A 22 32.63 -28.31 -9.43
N VAL A 23 33.93 -28.39 -9.73
CA VAL A 23 34.98 -27.72 -8.97
C VAL A 23 34.81 -26.20 -9.03
N GLU A 24 34.53 -25.64 -10.20
CA GLU A 24 34.27 -24.21 -10.39
C GLU A 24 33.06 -23.76 -9.57
N LYS A 25 31.96 -24.52 -9.60
CA LYS A 25 30.78 -24.24 -8.78
C LYS A 25 31.05 -24.30 -7.28
N ILE A 26 31.79 -25.31 -6.82
CA ILE A 26 32.19 -25.43 -5.40
C ILE A 26 33.10 -24.25 -5.01
N ILE A 27 34.04 -23.85 -5.87
CA ILE A 27 34.92 -22.70 -5.63
C ILE A 27 34.12 -21.40 -5.54
N ASP A 28 33.10 -21.23 -6.38
CA ASP A 28 32.21 -20.07 -6.35
C ASP A 28 31.40 -20.02 -5.05
N ASP A 29 30.81 -21.15 -4.63
CA ASP A 29 30.07 -21.26 -3.37
C ASP A 29 30.97 -21.02 -2.15
N LEU A 30 32.20 -21.55 -2.17
CA LEU A 30 33.22 -21.30 -1.15
C LEU A 30 33.67 -19.84 -1.14
N SER A 31 33.77 -19.20 -2.30
CA SER A 31 34.13 -17.78 -2.39
C SER A 31 32.98 -16.91 -1.87
N ALA A 32 31.72 -17.26 -2.13
CA ALA A 32 30.57 -16.59 -1.54
C ALA A 32 30.55 -16.75 -0.01
N LEU A 33 30.84 -17.95 0.49
CA LEU A 33 30.97 -18.23 1.91
C LEU A 33 32.13 -17.45 2.54
N GLY A 34 33.30 -17.41 1.89
CA GLY A 34 34.46 -16.65 2.34
C GLY A 34 34.16 -15.15 2.43
N LEU A 35 33.43 -14.58 1.48
CA LEU A 35 32.98 -13.18 1.54
C LEU A 35 32.02 -12.90 2.71
N ARG A 36 31.18 -13.86 3.11
CA ARG A 36 30.38 -13.73 4.35
C ARG A 36 31.28 -13.72 5.59
N HIS A 37 32.30 -14.57 5.65
CA HIS A 37 33.26 -14.59 6.75
C HIS A 37 34.07 -13.29 6.84
N VAL A 38 34.43 -12.69 5.70
CA VAL A 38 34.99 -11.33 5.64
C VAL A 38 34.05 -10.34 6.31
N GLY A 39 32.77 -10.40 5.97
CA GLY A 39 31.76 -9.54 6.57
C GLY A 39 31.60 -9.71 8.08
N TYR A 40 31.79 -10.92 8.60
CA TYR A 40 31.79 -11.16 10.05
C TYR A 40 33.14 -10.86 10.73
N GLY A 41 34.18 -10.56 9.96
CA GLY A 41 35.53 -10.29 10.50
C GLY A 41 36.20 -11.52 11.11
N VAL A 42 35.89 -12.73 10.60
CA VAL A 42 36.47 -13.98 11.12
C VAL A 42 37.95 -14.06 10.74
N PRO A 43 38.86 -14.27 11.71
CA PRO A 43 40.28 -14.41 11.43
C PRO A 43 40.56 -15.71 10.68
N THR A 44 41.57 -15.69 9.80
CA THR A 44 41.95 -16.83 8.95
C THR A 44 42.44 -18.04 9.75
N ASP A 45 42.87 -17.84 10.98
CA ASP A 45 43.48 -18.87 11.83
C ASP A 45 42.47 -19.93 12.32
N MET A 46 41.17 -19.65 12.18
CA MET A 46 40.09 -20.50 12.69
C MET A 46 39.66 -21.62 11.72
N PHE A 47 40.06 -21.60 10.45
CA PHE A 47 39.44 -22.44 9.40
C PHE A 47 40.06 -23.83 9.16
N VAL A 48 41.27 -24.13 9.68
CA VAL A 48 41.97 -25.40 9.39
C VAL A 48 42.11 -26.29 10.61
N ASN A 49 42.64 -25.74 11.70
CA ASN A 49 43.14 -26.56 12.79
C ASN A 49 41.98 -27.26 13.52
N ALA A 50 40.90 -26.54 13.80
CA ALA A 50 39.76 -27.09 14.52
C ALA A 50 39.09 -28.29 13.81
N CYS A 51 38.84 -28.21 12.50
CA CYS A 51 38.14 -29.28 11.79
C CYS A 51 39.01 -30.53 11.60
N VAL A 52 40.31 -30.35 11.34
CA VAL A 52 41.25 -31.48 11.18
C VAL A 52 41.50 -32.17 12.51
N ASP A 53 41.58 -31.40 13.61
CA ASP A 53 41.78 -31.96 14.95
C ASP A 53 40.53 -32.73 15.42
N VAL A 54 39.32 -32.25 15.13
CA VAL A 54 38.06 -32.97 15.43
C VAL A 54 37.93 -34.27 14.62
N ILE A 55 38.30 -34.26 13.34
CA ILE A 55 38.29 -35.48 12.52
C ILE A 55 39.36 -36.44 13.00
N ARG A 56 40.56 -35.95 13.35
CA ARG A 56 41.62 -36.76 13.93
C ARG A 56 41.17 -37.41 15.24
N GLU A 57 40.46 -36.68 16.10
CA GLU A 57 39.93 -37.21 17.35
C GLU A 57 38.81 -38.25 17.12
N ALA A 58 37.95 -38.06 16.12
CA ALA A 58 36.90 -38.99 15.74
C ALA A 58 37.38 -40.23 14.98
N THR A 59 38.53 -40.15 14.30
CA THR A 59 39.16 -41.24 13.51
C THR A 59 40.30 -41.93 14.25
N VAL A 60 40.51 -41.63 15.53
CA VAL A 60 41.32 -42.47 16.42
C VAL A 60 40.36 -43.37 17.20
N PRO A 61 40.09 -44.61 16.75
CA PRO A 61 39.55 -45.60 17.65
C PRO A 61 40.59 -45.89 18.74
N TRP A 62 40.10 -45.95 19.97
CA TRP A 62 40.65 -46.79 21.01
C TRP A 62 41.08 -48.17 20.45
N PRO A 63 42.11 -48.82 21.02
CA PRO A 63 43.22 -49.44 20.30
C PRO A 63 42.85 -50.68 19.49
N MET A 64 43.68 -50.93 18.46
CA MET A 64 43.83 -52.15 17.65
C MET A 64 42.76 -52.42 16.58
N THR A 65 42.99 -51.93 15.36
CA THR A 65 43.41 -52.73 14.19
C THR A 65 43.65 -51.77 13.02
N PHE A 66 44.91 -51.70 12.54
CA PHE A 66 45.30 -50.90 11.38
C PHE A 66 44.88 -51.64 10.10
N ASP A 67 43.71 -51.32 9.55
CA ASP A 67 43.44 -51.58 8.14
C ASP A 67 43.92 -50.37 7.32
N THR A 68 44.75 -50.64 6.31
CA THR A 68 45.43 -49.63 5.49
C THR A 68 44.50 -48.75 4.66
N GLU A 69 43.24 -49.15 4.46
CA GLU A 69 42.25 -48.41 3.66
C GLU A 69 41.79 -47.10 4.32
N ASP A 70 41.71 -47.04 5.66
CA ASP A 70 41.28 -45.84 6.39
C ASP A 70 42.32 -44.70 6.31
N SER A 71 43.59 -45.04 6.11
CA SER A 71 44.67 -44.05 5.96
C SER A 71 44.53 -43.22 4.68
N VAL A 72 44.08 -43.86 3.59
CA VAL A 72 43.87 -43.20 2.28
C VAL A 72 42.63 -42.30 2.34
N ALA A 73 41.57 -42.75 3.02
CA ALA A 73 40.38 -41.93 3.25
C ALA A 73 40.72 -40.68 4.09
N LEU A 74 41.49 -40.84 5.17
CA LEU A 74 41.94 -39.74 6.01
C LEU A 74 42.81 -38.73 5.24
N GLU A 75 43.72 -39.23 4.40
CA GLU A 75 44.54 -38.37 3.53
C GLU A 75 43.69 -37.64 2.49
N GLY A 76 42.69 -38.30 1.91
CA GLY A 76 41.71 -37.71 1.00
C GLY A 76 40.87 -36.60 1.66
N PHE A 77 40.40 -36.81 2.89
CA PHE A 77 39.69 -35.78 3.68
C PHE A 77 40.62 -34.60 4.02
N LYS A 78 41.86 -34.88 4.42
CA LYS A 78 42.86 -33.84 4.70
C LYS A 78 43.17 -33.01 3.47
N TRP A 79 43.30 -33.63 2.31
CA TRP A 79 43.55 -32.94 1.05
C TRP A 79 42.35 -32.07 0.63
N SER A 80 41.13 -32.63 0.67
CA SER A 80 39.91 -31.91 0.29
C SER A 80 39.60 -30.73 1.23
N LEU A 81 39.68 -30.91 2.56
CA LEU A 81 39.56 -29.82 3.52
C LEU A 81 40.70 -28.80 3.40
N GLY A 82 41.89 -29.26 3.04
CA GLY A 82 43.03 -28.40 2.73
C GLY A 82 42.74 -27.48 1.55
N ILE A 83 42.10 -27.96 0.48
CA ILE A 83 41.69 -27.14 -0.66
C ILE A 83 40.60 -26.15 -0.25
N VAL A 84 39.56 -26.63 0.44
CA VAL A 84 38.45 -25.79 0.92
C VAL A 84 38.98 -24.64 1.77
N SER A 85 39.85 -24.94 2.72
CA SER A 85 40.40 -23.93 3.60
C SER A 85 41.36 -22.99 2.90
N LYS A 86 42.25 -23.48 2.01
CA LYS A 86 43.10 -22.61 1.20
C LYS A 86 42.26 -21.63 0.38
N GLN A 87 41.16 -22.09 -0.22
CA GLN A 87 40.26 -21.22 -0.96
C GLN A 87 39.56 -20.22 -0.05
N LEU A 88 39.02 -20.64 1.09
CA LEU A 88 38.39 -19.73 2.07
C LEU A 88 39.37 -18.70 2.61
N VAL A 89 40.57 -19.10 3.02
CA VAL A 89 41.63 -18.20 3.51
C VAL A 89 42.03 -17.21 2.41
N ARG A 90 42.18 -17.67 1.17
CA ARG A 90 42.44 -16.79 0.02
C ARG A 90 41.32 -15.77 -0.15
N THR A 91 40.06 -16.23 -0.16
CA THR A 91 38.90 -15.33 -0.30
C THR A 91 38.80 -14.35 0.86
N VAL A 92 39.08 -14.78 2.08
CA VAL A 92 39.06 -13.92 3.26
C VAL A 92 40.19 -12.90 3.19
N ALA A 93 41.39 -13.29 2.80
CA ALA A 93 42.52 -12.39 2.64
C ALA A 93 42.27 -11.34 1.55
N GLU A 94 41.77 -11.77 0.38
CA GLU A 94 41.46 -10.87 -0.74
C GLU A 94 40.25 -9.96 -0.44
N GLY A 95 39.22 -10.48 0.23
CA GLY A 95 38.00 -9.74 0.55
C GLY A 95 38.11 -8.83 1.77
N SER A 96 39.05 -9.08 2.69
CA SER A 96 39.31 -8.28 3.90
C SER A 96 40.02 -6.96 3.59
N THR A 97 39.44 -6.20 2.67
CA THR A 97 39.85 -4.85 2.31
C THR A 97 39.83 -3.92 3.52
N ILE A 98 40.60 -2.83 3.44
CA ILE A 98 40.63 -1.80 4.49
C ILE A 98 39.24 -1.20 4.77
N VAL A 99 38.35 -1.19 3.77
CA VAL A 99 36.96 -0.75 3.90
C VAL A 99 36.17 -1.76 4.73
N MET A 100 36.25 -3.07 4.42
CA MET A 100 35.52 -4.08 5.21
C MET A 100 36.00 -4.17 6.65
N LYS A 101 37.31 -4.07 6.90
CA LYS A 101 37.83 -4.01 8.27
C LYS A 101 37.25 -2.82 9.06
N ALA A 102 37.10 -1.67 8.40
CA ALA A 102 36.50 -0.49 9.03
C ALA A 102 34.99 -0.64 9.26
N VAL A 103 34.27 -1.32 8.35
CA VAL A 103 32.84 -1.65 8.50
C VAL A 103 32.63 -2.58 9.69
N ASN A 104 33.42 -3.65 9.80
CA ASN A 104 33.29 -4.63 10.89
C ASN A 104 33.60 -4.02 12.25
N ALA A 105 34.48 -3.02 12.31
CA ALA A 105 34.77 -2.26 13.52
C ALA A 105 33.78 -1.11 13.79
N ASN A 106 32.77 -0.93 12.92
CA ASN A 106 31.73 0.10 12.99
C ASN A 106 32.27 1.52 13.28
N SER A 107 33.43 1.87 12.71
CA SER A 107 34.14 3.12 13.04
C SER A 107 34.21 4.06 11.85
N ARG A 108 33.48 5.18 11.96
CA ARG A 108 33.49 6.27 10.97
C ARG A 108 34.90 6.79 10.67
N LYS A 109 35.74 6.96 11.69
CA LYS A 109 37.12 7.47 11.53
C LYS A 109 38.00 6.50 10.74
N MET A 110 37.90 5.20 11.02
CA MET A 110 38.65 4.19 10.29
C MET A 110 38.18 4.09 8.84
N LEU A 111 36.87 4.18 8.62
CA LEU A 111 36.29 4.12 7.29
C LEU A 111 36.70 5.33 6.44
N GLN A 112 36.67 6.54 6.99
CA GLN A 112 37.13 7.75 6.30
C GLN A 112 38.62 7.67 5.92
N ARG A 113 39.46 7.13 6.81
CA ARG A 113 40.88 6.87 6.50
C ARG A 113 41.03 5.83 5.39
N ALA A 114 40.27 4.74 5.45
CA ALA A 114 40.30 3.69 4.44
C ALA A 114 39.91 4.22 3.04
N ILE A 115 38.83 5.00 2.96
CA ILE A 115 38.35 5.60 1.71
C ILE A 115 39.31 6.67 1.19
N SER A 116 40.06 7.34 2.07
CA SER A 116 41.02 8.37 1.67
C SER A 116 42.14 7.84 0.76
N CYS A 117 42.46 6.54 0.86
CA CYS A 117 43.42 5.85 0.01
C CYS A 117 42.93 5.64 -1.43
N ALA A 118 41.60 5.62 -1.66
CA ALA A 118 41.03 5.36 -2.97
C ALA A 118 40.95 6.65 -3.82
N PRO A 119 41.26 6.57 -5.14
CA PRO A 119 41.09 7.70 -6.06
C PRO A 119 39.66 8.25 -6.01
N ARG A 120 39.50 9.57 -6.03
CA ARG A 120 38.20 10.23 -5.80
C ARG A 120 37.09 9.70 -6.71
N GLY A 121 37.39 9.51 -8.00
CA GLY A 121 36.47 8.98 -9.00
C GLY A 121 36.19 7.48 -8.93
N GLN A 122 36.86 6.71 -8.05
CA GLN A 122 36.67 5.25 -7.92
C GLN A 122 36.22 4.83 -6.51
N ARG A 123 36.03 5.78 -5.58
CA ARG A 123 35.63 5.49 -4.19
C ARG A 123 34.34 4.69 -4.09
N PHE A 124 33.38 4.94 -4.97
CA PHE A 124 32.14 4.18 -4.99
C PHE A 124 32.33 2.71 -5.30
N GLN A 125 33.31 2.37 -6.15
CA GLN A 125 33.59 0.97 -6.45
C GLN A 125 34.01 0.26 -5.17
N TRP A 126 34.89 0.88 -4.38
CA TRP A 126 35.35 0.33 -3.11
C TRP A 126 34.25 0.25 -2.05
N LEU A 127 33.29 1.18 -2.07
CA LEU A 127 32.20 1.27 -1.11
C LEU A 127 30.99 0.39 -1.45
N LEU A 128 30.77 0.11 -2.74
CA LEU A 128 29.60 -0.63 -3.23
C LEU A 128 29.95 -2.04 -3.69
N LYS A 129 31.21 -2.33 -4.03
CA LYS A 129 31.62 -3.60 -4.63
C LYS A 129 33.00 -4.04 -4.15
N VAL A 130 33.02 -5.08 -3.32
CA VAL A 130 34.21 -5.89 -3.08
C VAL A 130 34.00 -7.20 -3.83
N GLN A 131 34.86 -7.49 -4.80
CA GLN A 131 34.76 -8.67 -5.66
C GLN A 131 35.94 -9.59 -5.40
N VAL A 132 35.66 -10.88 -5.23
CA VAL A 132 36.65 -11.95 -5.14
C VAL A 132 36.20 -13.06 -6.07
N GLY A 133 36.95 -13.28 -7.15
CA GLY A 133 36.53 -14.18 -8.23
C GLY A 133 35.27 -13.67 -8.93
N THR A 134 34.28 -14.55 -9.10
CA THR A 134 32.95 -14.24 -9.67
C THR A 134 32.00 -13.59 -8.66
N GLN A 135 32.29 -13.75 -7.37
CA GLN A 135 31.41 -13.34 -6.28
C GLN A 135 31.70 -11.90 -5.86
N SER A 136 30.65 -11.16 -5.50
CA SER A 136 30.79 -9.79 -5.03
C SER A 136 29.86 -9.48 -3.85
N ILE A 137 30.38 -8.77 -2.87
CA ILE A 137 29.66 -8.28 -1.70
C ILE A 137 29.64 -6.75 -1.73
N SER A 138 28.56 -6.16 -1.23
CA SER A 138 28.50 -4.71 -1.07
C SER A 138 28.75 -4.31 0.37
N PRO A 139 29.83 -3.56 0.66
CA PRO A 139 30.11 -3.05 2.00
C PRO A 139 28.95 -2.25 2.61
N LEU A 140 28.22 -1.47 1.80
CA LEU A 140 27.05 -0.71 2.26
C LEU A 140 25.92 -1.62 2.75
N TYR A 141 25.45 -2.56 1.92
CA TYR A 141 24.37 -3.49 2.32
C TYR A 141 24.79 -4.34 3.51
N TRP A 142 26.05 -4.79 3.51
CA TRP A 142 26.56 -5.54 4.65
C TRP A 142 26.53 -4.71 5.93
N ALA A 143 26.96 -3.44 5.88
CA ALA A 143 26.92 -2.55 7.04
C ALA A 143 25.49 -2.33 7.56
N ILE A 144 24.49 -2.24 6.67
CA ILE A 144 23.07 -2.11 7.03
C ILE A 144 22.56 -3.41 7.69
N GLN A 145 22.74 -4.54 7.02
CA GLN A 145 22.27 -5.86 7.50
C GLN A 145 22.91 -6.29 8.81
N SER A 146 24.19 -5.95 9.01
CA SER A 146 24.92 -6.25 10.25
C SER A 146 24.64 -5.27 11.39
N GLY A 147 23.86 -4.20 11.15
CA GLY A 147 23.58 -3.17 12.15
C GLY A 147 24.76 -2.22 12.43
N ASN A 148 25.77 -2.20 11.56
CA ASN A 148 26.92 -1.30 11.66
C ASN A 148 26.59 0.09 11.08
N LEU A 149 25.62 0.76 11.73
CA LEU A 149 24.99 1.98 11.20
C LEU A 149 25.94 3.18 11.09
N ALA A 150 26.95 3.29 11.95
CA ALA A 150 27.91 4.40 11.89
C ALA A 150 28.84 4.29 10.68
N ALA A 151 29.20 3.05 10.29
CA ALA A 151 29.88 2.80 9.03
C ALA A 151 28.94 3.07 7.84
N ALA A 152 27.70 2.55 7.87
CA ALA A 152 26.72 2.76 6.79
C ALA A 152 26.41 4.25 6.54
N GLU A 153 26.21 5.04 7.59
CA GLU A 153 26.05 6.51 7.50
C GLU A 153 27.24 7.14 6.78
N ALA A 154 28.47 6.80 7.20
CA ALA A 154 29.67 7.38 6.64
C ALA A 154 29.88 6.95 5.17
N ILE A 155 29.51 5.72 4.80
CA ILE A 155 29.49 5.27 3.40
C ILE A 155 28.52 6.12 2.58
N MET A 156 27.27 6.28 3.03
CA MET A 156 26.26 7.05 2.31
C MET A 156 26.65 8.52 2.15
N GLN A 157 27.16 9.14 3.21
CA GLN A 157 27.68 10.51 3.13
C GLN A 157 28.84 10.63 2.15
N ASP A 158 29.75 9.64 2.09
CA ASP A 158 30.86 9.69 1.13
C ASP A 158 30.39 9.52 -0.33
N LEU A 159 29.43 8.61 -0.57
CA LEU A 159 28.87 8.33 -1.89
C LEU A 159 28.09 9.52 -2.47
N LEU A 160 27.33 10.21 -1.63
CA LEU A 160 26.41 11.28 -2.03
C LEU A 160 27.03 12.68 -1.99
N VAL A 161 28.31 12.81 -1.60
CA VAL A 161 29.02 14.08 -1.71
C VAL A 161 29.50 14.29 -3.14
N LEU A 162 29.06 15.38 -3.77
CA LEU A 162 29.61 15.84 -5.04
C LEU A 162 31.09 16.20 -4.89
N ARG A 163 31.93 15.60 -5.73
CA ARG A 163 33.36 15.85 -5.75
C ARG A 163 33.80 16.30 -7.12
N ALA A 164 34.64 17.31 -7.17
CA ALA A 164 35.35 17.68 -8.39
C ALA A 164 36.72 17.00 -8.40
N ASP A 165 37.07 16.43 -9.55
CA ASP A 165 38.44 16.13 -9.95
C ASP A 165 38.85 17.05 -11.11
N ARG A 166 40.13 17.03 -11.52
CA ARG A 166 40.64 17.87 -12.62
C ARG A 166 39.86 17.71 -13.92
N GLU A 167 39.34 16.51 -14.18
CA GLU A 167 38.70 16.18 -15.45
C GLU A 167 37.16 16.09 -15.37
N ARG A 168 36.59 15.72 -14.22
CA ARG A 168 35.14 15.42 -14.10
C ARG A 168 34.60 15.69 -12.68
N TYR A 169 33.31 15.99 -12.61
CA TYR A 169 32.55 15.90 -11.37
C TYR A 169 32.07 14.47 -11.16
N TYR A 170 32.20 14.01 -9.92
CA TYR A 170 31.84 12.67 -9.50
C TYR A 170 30.71 12.73 -8.46
N TYR A 171 29.68 11.91 -8.68
CA TYR A 171 28.53 11.74 -7.79
C TYR A 171 28.11 10.28 -7.79
N GLY A 172 28.16 9.61 -6.63
CA GLY A 172 27.91 8.17 -6.53
C GLY A 172 26.46 7.75 -6.52
N ASN A 173 25.52 8.67 -6.73
CA ASN A 173 24.10 8.38 -6.74
C ASN A 173 23.70 7.39 -7.83
N ASP A 174 24.18 7.57 -9.06
CA ASP A 174 23.83 6.66 -10.15
C ASP A 174 24.36 5.26 -9.89
N ALA A 175 25.61 5.13 -9.44
CA ALA A 175 26.19 3.83 -9.09
C ALA A 175 25.51 3.15 -7.89
N LEU A 176 25.02 3.95 -6.92
CA LEU A 176 24.27 3.44 -5.77
C LEU A 176 22.97 2.78 -6.21
N PHE A 177 22.15 3.48 -6.99
CA PHE A 177 20.87 2.95 -7.50
C PHE A 177 21.04 1.95 -8.63
N GLU A 178 22.17 1.97 -9.35
CA GLU A 178 22.54 0.95 -10.32
C GLU A 178 22.76 -0.40 -9.63
N ARG A 179 23.52 -0.39 -8.54
CA ARG A 179 23.85 -1.60 -7.77
C ARG A 179 22.71 -2.06 -6.87
N HIS A 180 21.99 -1.12 -6.25
CA HIS A 180 20.99 -1.37 -5.21
C HIS A 180 19.69 -0.61 -5.50
N GLN A 181 18.86 -1.15 -6.38
CA GLN A 181 17.57 -0.55 -6.72
C GLN A 181 16.61 -0.52 -5.51
N ASP A 182 16.71 -1.52 -4.63
CA ASP A 182 15.87 -1.72 -3.45
C ASP A 182 16.45 -1.08 -2.17
N ILE A 183 17.46 -0.20 -2.29
CA ILE A 183 18.10 0.45 -1.14
C ILE A 183 17.07 1.15 -0.24
N ILE A 184 16.04 1.77 -0.82
CA ILE A 184 15.00 2.46 -0.06
C ILE A 184 14.21 1.46 0.80
N ASN A 185 13.81 0.32 0.23
CA ASN A 185 13.10 -0.74 0.94
C ASN A 185 13.96 -1.31 2.07
N CYS A 186 15.23 -1.59 1.78
CA CYS A 186 16.20 -2.07 2.73
C CYS A 186 16.34 -1.08 3.91
N LEU A 187 16.52 0.21 3.62
CA LEU A 187 16.59 1.24 4.67
C LEU A 187 15.29 1.38 5.46
N CYS A 188 14.12 1.32 4.81
CA CYS A 188 12.83 1.40 5.49
C CYS A 188 12.60 0.24 6.46
N ARG A 189 13.14 -0.96 6.17
CA ARG A 189 12.98 -2.15 7.01
C ARG A 189 14.07 -2.31 8.07
N GLU A 190 15.32 -2.08 7.69
CA GLU A 190 16.48 -2.44 8.51
C GLU A 190 17.09 -1.24 9.24
N ALA A 191 17.08 -0.04 8.63
CA ALA A 191 17.78 1.14 9.16
C ALA A 191 17.07 2.47 8.83
N PRO A 192 15.85 2.72 9.35
CA PRO A 192 15.05 3.90 8.98
C PRO A 192 15.73 5.23 9.36
N MET A 193 16.61 5.23 10.38
CA MET A 193 17.39 6.40 10.78
C MET A 193 18.40 6.89 9.73
N LEU A 194 18.72 6.08 8.73
CA LEU A 194 19.62 6.45 7.64
C LEU A 194 18.89 7.08 6.44
N ILE A 195 17.55 7.01 6.41
CA ILE A 195 16.73 7.61 5.34
C ILE A 195 16.97 9.12 5.23
N PRO A 196 16.96 9.91 6.32
CA PRO A 196 17.25 11.35 6.23
C PRO A 196 18.63 11.62 5.62
N ILE A 197 19.65 10.83 5.97
CA ILE A 197 21.02 10.98 5.45
C ILE A 197 21.06 10.72 3.94
N LEU A 198 20.37 9.68 3.47
CA LEU A 198 20.23 9.41 2.04
C LEU A 198 19.52 10.57 1.34
N LEU A 199 18.37 11.01 1.86
CA LEU A 199 17.57 12.07 1.24
C LEU A 199 18.30 13.42 1.24
N ASP A 200 19.02 13.77 2.31
CA ASP A 200 19.85 14.98 2.36
C ASP A 200 20.98 14.95 1.34
N GLY A 201 21.57 13.76 1.11
CA GLY A 201 22.57 13.55 0.07
C GLY A 201 22.05 13.76 -1.36
N LEU A 202 20.74 13.63 -1.57
CA LEU A 202 20.08 13.90 -2.86
C LEU A 202 19.79 15.39 -3.11
N ILE A 203 20.15 16.26 -2.16
CA ILE A 203 19.98 17.71 -2.27
C ILE A 203 21.34 18.36 -2.45
N TRP A 204 21.51 19.06 -3.58
CA TRP A 204 22.64 19.98 -3.73
C TRP A 204 22.17 21.42 -3.57
N ARG A 205 22.88 22.20 -2.74
CA ARG A 205 22.60 23.61 -2.48
C ARG A 205 23.77 24.44 -2.99
N SER A 206 23.48 25.44 -3.83
CA SER A 206 24.49 26.39 -4.29
C SER A 206 25.07 27.18 -3.10
N PRO A 207 26.39 27.40 -3.02
CA PRO A 207 26.96 28.28 -2.01
C PRO A 207 26.62 29.74 -2.25
N ARG A 208 26.30 30.11 -3.50
CA ARG A 208 25.95 31.49 -3.88
C ARG A 208 24.47 31.75 -3.67
N THR A 209 24.16 32.91 -3.11
CA THR A 209 22.80 33.41 -2.93
C THR A 209 22.61 34.59 -3.88
N GLU A 210 21.58 34.55 -4.70
CA GLU A 210 21.23 35.58 -5.66
C GLU A 210 19.85 36.12 -5.29
N LYS A 211 19.74 37.45 -5.07
CA LYS A 211 18.48 38.11 -4.66
C LYS A 211 17.84 37.51 -3.39
N GLY A 212 18.66 37.08 -2.42
CA GLY A 212 18.18 36.44 -1.19
C GLY A 212 17.69 35.00 -1.37
N LEU A 213 17.73 34.45 -2.59
CA LEU A 213 17.36 33.08 -2.90
C LEU A 213 18.60 32.23 -3.19
N ARG A 214 18.53 30.95 -2.83
CA ARG A 214 19.60 29.97 -3.06
C ARG A 214 19.11 28.91 -4.03
N ARG A 215 19.87 28.67 -5.10
CA ARG A 215 19.58 27.58 -6.02
C ARG A 215 19.76 26.24 -5.31
N VAL A 216 18.76 25.37 -5.44
CA VAL A 216 18.77 23.99 -4.94
C VAL A 216 18.48 23.07 -6.11
N ASN A 217 19.29 22.02 -6.28
CA ASN A 217 19.06 20.97 -7.26
C ASN A 217 18.70 19.68 -6.51
N TYR A 218 17.64 19.01 -6.93
CA TYR A 218 17.16 17.75 -6.36
C TYR A 218 17.45 16.60 -7.33
N TYR A 219 18.13 15.56 -6.86
CA TYR A 219 18.46 14.37 -7.66
C TYR A 219 17.41 13.27 -7.46
N VAL A 220 16.30 13.37 -8.20
CA VAL A 220 15.11 12.52 -7.99
C VAL A 220 14.87 11.44 -9.06
N LYS A 221 15.75 11.32 -10.07
CA LYS A 221 15.58 10.42 -11.22
C LYS A 221 15.20 8.99 -10.79
N HIS A 222 16.04 8.36 -9.96
CA HIS A 222 15.86 6.99 -9.48
C HIS A 222 14.75 6.83 -8.44
N LEU A 223 14.20 7.95 -7.92
CA LEU A 223 13.05 7.94 -7.02
C LEU A 223 11.71 7.97 -7.77
N ILE A 224 11.75 8.33 -9.05
CA ILE A 224 10.56 8.41 -9.91
C ILE A 224 10.50 7.22 -10.85
N VAL A 225 11.64 6.83 -11.43
CA VAL A 225 11.72 5.80 -12.46
C VAL A 225 12.81 4.79 -12.09
N ASN A 226 12.47 3.50 -12.16
CA ASN A 226 13.42 2.40 -12.01
C ASN A 226 14.30 2.25 -13.26
N GLN A 227 15.28 1.36 -13.24
CA GLN A 227 16.16 1.14 -14.40
C GLN A 227 15.41 0.60 -15.62
N GLU A 228 14.32 -0.13 -15.39
CA GLU A 228 13.45 -0.71 -16.42
C GLU A 228 12.50 0.33 -17.06
N GLY A 229 12.50 1.57 -16.59
CA GLY A 229 11.58 2.61 -17.04
C GLY A 229 10.21 2.57 -16.35
N GLU A 230 10.01 1.65 -15.40
CA GLU A 230 8.79 1.55 -14.60
C GLU A 230 8.77 2.58 -13.46
N PRO A 231 7.58 2.99 -12.96
CA PRO A 231 7.49 3.91 -11.84
C PRO A 231 8.07 3.27 -10.56
N ALA A 232 8.95 4.00 -9.89
CA ALA A 232 9.61 3.52 -8.68
C ALA A 232 8.62 3.35 -7.51
N GLU A 233 8.82 2.33 -6.68
CA GLU A 233 7.99 2.08 -5.48
C GLU A 233 8.37 2.99 -4.29
N PHE A 234 9.29 3.95 -4.47
CA PHE A 234 9.84 4.84 -3.44
C PHE A 234 8.77 5.45 -2.52
N LEU A 235 7.75 6.13 -3.06
CA LEU A 235 6.73 6.79 -2.24
C LEU A 235 5.92 5.78 -1.42
N ARG A 236 5.69 4.58 -1.96
CA ARG A 236 4.96 3.52 -1.27
C ARG A 236 5.76 2.95 -0.11
N GLU A 237 7.07 2.77 -0.30
CA GLU A 237 7.99 2.28 0.72
C GLU A 237 8.16 3.31 1.85
N ILE A 238 8.35 4.59 1.51
CA ILE A 238 8.41 5.66 2.51
C ILE A 238 7.09 5.78 3.28
N CYS A 239 5.94 5.73 2.60
CA CYS A 239 4.63 5.73 3.29
C CYS A 239 4.46 4.55 4.25
N SER A 240 5.13 3.41 3.99
CA SER A 240 5.05 2.23 4.85
C SER A 240 5.74 2.42 6.21
N THR A 241 6.72 3.34 6.30
CA THR A 241 7.41 3.68 7.55
C THR A 241 6.50 4.43 8.53
N LYS A 242 5.46 5.10 8.04
CA LYS A 242 4.52 5.93 8.81
C LYS A 242 5.20 7.04 9.64
N ASP A 243 6.41 7.47 9.27
CA ASP A 243 7.08 8.58 9.94
C ASP A 243 6.71 9.92 9.26
N PRO A 244 5.98 10.82 9.95
CA PRO A 244 5.63 12.12 9.39
C PRO A 244 6.86 12.98 9.08
N LYS A 245 7.95 12.88 9.86
CA LYS A 245 9.15 13.72 9.64
C LYS A 245 9.81 13.43 8.30
N ILE A 246 9.86 12.15 7.92
CA ILE A 246 10.39 11.73 6.62
C ILE A 246 9.46 12.18 5.48
N MET A 247 8.14 12.11 5.69
CA MET A 247 7.15 12.53 4.69
C MET A 247 7.23 14.02 4.34
N VAL A 248 7.59 14.89 5.30
CA VAL A 248 7.76 16.34 5.05
C VAL A 248 9.15 16.67 4.46
N HIS A 249 10.01 15.67 4.25
CA HIS A 249 11.34 15.93 3.72
C HIS A 249 11.27 16.56 2.31
N PRO A 250 12.05 17.63 2.02
CA PRO A 250 11.93 18.38 0.76
C PRO A 250 12.03 17.53 -0.51
N VAL A 251 12.86 16.47 -0.49
CA VAL A 251 12.97 15.52 -1.62
C VAL A 251 11.67 14.75 -1.83
N VAL A 252 11.05 14.23 -0.76
CA VAL A 252 9.79 13.46 -0.83
C VAL A 252 8.67 14.37 -1.35
N VAL A 253 8.60 15.60 -0.84
CA VAL A 253 7.67 16.63 -1.30
C VAL A 253 7.89 16.94 -2.78
N THR A 254 9.13 17.17 -3.19
CA THR A 254 9.46 17.46 -4.61
C THR A 254 9.08 16.30 -5.54
N VAL A 255 9.33 15.05 -5.14
CA VAL A 255 8.94 13.85 -5.90
C VAL A 255 7.42 13.77 -6.01
N SER A 256 6.71 13.94 -4.89
CA SER A 256 5.26 13.94 -4.84
C SER A 256 4.66 15.03 -5.72
N ASP A 257 5.17 16.25 -5.64
CA ASP A 257 4.69 17.39 -6.43
C ASP A 257 4.97 17.22 -7.93
N THR A 258 6.11 16.64 -8.28
CA THR A 258 6.47 16.35 -9.68
C THR A 258 5.50 15.32 -10.27
N LEU A 259 5.21 14.24 -9.53
CA LEU A 259 4.25 13.22 -9.94
C LEU A 259 2.82 13.77 -10.01
N TRP A 260 2.44 14.57 -9.01
CA TRP A 260 1.12 15.19 -8.92
C TRP A 260 0.87 16.13 -10.09
N ASN A 261 1.74 17.12 -10.29
CA ASN A 261 1.58 18.14 -11.31
C ASN A 261 1.74 17.59 -12.73
N GLY A 262 2.62 16.61 -12.93
CA GLY A 262 2.92 16.05 -14.25
C GLY A 262 1.86 15.08 -14.75
N LEU A 263 1.46 14.11 -13.93
CA LEU A 263 0.71 12.93 -14.41
C LEU A 263 -0.57 12.68 -13.61
N VAL A 264 -0.47 12.67 -12.28
CA VAL A 264 -1.57 12.18 -11.42
C VAL A 264 -2.75 13.14 -11.40
N ARG A 265 -2.52 14.45 -11.36
CA ARG A 265 -3.59 15.47 -11.23
C ARG A 265 -4.59 15.38 -12.37
N ASN A 266 -4.13 15.30 -13.61
CA ASN A 266 -5.02 15.28 -14.78
C ASN A 266 -5.82 13.98 -14.85
N HIS A 267 -5.17 12.83 -14.61
CA HIS A 267 -5.85 11.54 -14.59
C HIS A 267 -6.88 11.46 -13.46
N PHE A 268 -6.54 11.98 -12.28
CA PHE A 268 -7.43 12.06 -11.14
C PHE A 268 -8.62 13.00 -11.42
N LEU A 269 -8.37 14.21 -11.92
CA LEU A 269 -9.42 15.17 -12.32
C LEU A 269 -10.39 14.55 -13.33
N LEU A 270 -9.88 13.92 -14.39
CA LEU A 270 -10.73 13.30 -15.41
C LEU A 270 -11.62 12.20 -14.80
N SER A 271 -11.05 11.36 -13.93
CA SER A 271 -11.79 10.30 -13.25
C SER A 271 -12.89 10.84 -12.34
N ARG A 272 -12.63 11.97 -11.66
CA ARG A 272 -13.55 12.63 -10.72
C ARG A 272 -14.58 13.54 -11.39
N LEU A 273 -14.22 14.18 -12.50
CA LEU A 273 -15.14 15.03 -13.27
C LEU A 273 -16.35 14.23 -13.74
N TRP A 274 -16.15 12.99 -14.17
CA TRP A 274 -17.28 12.13 -14.50
C TRP A 274 -18.21 11.90 -13.30
N PHE A 275 -17.65 11.72 -12.10
CA PHE A 275 -18.45 11.51 -10.89
C PHE A 275 -19.27 12.76 -10.53
N LEU A 276 -18.67 13.94 -10.68
CA LEU A 276 -19.36 15.24 -10.56
C LEU A 276 -20.52 15.36 -11.57
N VAL A 277 -20.28 15.03 -12.84
CA VAL A 277 -21.33 15.05 -13.87
C VAL A 277 -22.45 14.08 -13.52
N SER A 278 -22.15 12.86 -13.08
CA SER A 278 -23.18 11.91 -12.65
C SER A 278 -23.98 12.42 -11.45
N LEU A 279 -23.34 13.06 -10.46
CA LEU A 279 -24.04 13.64 -9.33
C LEU A 279 -24.98 14.78 -9.77
N LEU A 280 -24.53 15.65 -10.67
CA LEU A 280 -25.36 16.74 -11.20
C LEU A 280 -26.58 16.22 -11.97
N VAL A 281 -26.38 15.23 -12.85
CA VAL A 281 -27.48 14.59 -13.58
C VAL A 281 -28.45 13.92 -12.60
N PHE A 282 -27.94 13.22 -11.60
CA PHE A 282 -28.76 12.59 -10.57
C PHE A 282 -29.56 13.59 -9.73
N MET A 283 -28.97 14.72 -9.33
CA MET A 283 -29.68 15.77 -8.60
C MET A 283 -30.77 16.43 -9.45
N LEU A 284 -30.49 16.69 -10.73
CA LEU A 284 -31.47 17.26 -11.65
C LEU A 284 -32.63 16.28 -11.89
N SER A 285 -32.34 15.00 -12.10
CA SER A 285 -33.36 13.98 -12.38
C SER A 285 -34.19 13.59 -11.16
N GLU A 286 -33.59 13.50 -9.96
CA GLU A 286 -34.29 13.00 -8.76
C GLU A 286 -34.85 14.09 -7.86
N CYS A 287 -34.15 15.21 -7.71
CA CYS A 287 -34.47 16.18 -6.66
C CYS A 287 -35.09 17.46 -7.19
N ILE A 288 -34.58 18.00 -8.29
CA ILE A 288 -34.96 19.35 -8.75
C ILE A 288 -36.17 19.28 -9.67
N LEU A 289 -36.07 18.57 -10.80
CA LEU A 289 -37.13 18.56 -11.82
C LEU A 289 -38.45 17.93 -11.36
N PRO A 290 -38.48 16.81 -10.61
CA PRO A 290 -39.75 16.18 -10.21
C PRO A 290 -40.52 16.94 -9.13
N LYS A 291 -39.87 17.84 -8.38
CA LYS A 291 -40.49 18.54 -7.25
C LYS A 291 -41.09 19.89 -7.63
N GLU A 292 -40.74 20.41 -8.80
CA GLU A 292 -41.21 21.71 -9.26
C GLU A 292 -42.67 21.59 -9.75
N ARG A 293 -43.62 22.02 -8.91
CA ARG A 293 -45.08 21.92 -9.19
C ARG A 293 -45.48 22.57 -10.52
N ALA A 294 -44.79 23.64 -10.92
CA ALA A 294 -45.04 24.32 -12.19
C ALA A 294 -44.70 23.48 -13.43
N LEU A 295 -43.89 22.44 -13.27
CA LEU A 295 -43.37 21.60 -14.36
C LEU A 295 -43.95 20.19 -14.39
N GLU A 296 -44.74 19.79 -13.38
CA GLU A 296 -45.27 18.42 -13.21
C GLU A 296 -46.15 17.94 -14.39
N GLY A 297 -46.81 18.86 -15.08
CA GLY A 297 -47.64 18.58 -16.26
C GLY A 297 -46.93 18.66 -17.62
N VAL A 298 -45.68 19.13 -17.67
CA VAL A 298 -45.00 19.39 -18.94
C VAL A 298 -44.33 18.11 -19.47
N TYR A 299 -44.82 17.60 -20.60
CA TYR A 299 -44.30 16.38 -21.24
C TYR A 299 -42.78 16.42 -21.45
N SER A 300 -42.24 17.55 -21.90
CA SER A 300 -40.79 17.68 -22.14
C SER A 300 -39.95 17.50 -20.88
N VAL A 301 -40.43 17.92 -19.71
CA VAL A 301 -39.72 17.74 -18.43
C VAL A 301 -39.73 16.28 -18.02
N ARG A 302 -40.86 15.58 -18.18
CA ARG A 302 -40.96 14.13 -17.90
C ARG A 302 -39.98 13.33 -18.77
N VAL A 303 -39.89 13.67 -20.05
CA VAL A 303 -38.93 13.08 -20.98
C VAL A 303 -37.48 13.34 -20.53
N VAL A 304 -37.15 14.56 -20.11
CA VAL A 304 -35.81 14.89 -19.60
C VAL A 304 -35.47 14.09 -18.34
N VAL A 305 -36.41 13.97 -17.39
CA VAL A 305 -36.17 13.16 -16.17
C VAL A 305 -35.97 11.69 -16.53
N PHE A 306 -36.81 11.14 -17.41
CA PHE A 306 -36.67 9.76 -17.89
C PHE A 306 -35.29 9.52 -18.51
N PHE A 307 -34.82 10.42 -19.38
CA PHE A 307 -33.48 10.31 -19.97
C PHE A 307 -32.36 10.47 -18.94
N GLY A 308 -32.51 11.38 -17.97
CA GLY A 308 -31.55 11.56 -16.89
C GLY A 308 -31.39 10.29 -16.04
N ARG A 309 -32.51 9.67 -15.66
CA ARG A 309 -32.54 8.39 -14.92
C ARG A 309 -31.96 7.25 -15.73
N THR A 310 -32.41 7.10 -16.97
CA THR A 310 -31.89 6.08 -17.90
C THR A 310 -30.39 6.25 -18.11
N PHE A 311 -29.89 7.48 -18.22
CA PHE A 311 -28.45 7.75 -18.31
C PHE A 311 -27.70 7.31 -17.04
N MET A 312 -28.25 7.57 -15.86
CA MET A 312 -27.66 7.12 -14.59
C MET A 312 -27.59 5.60 -14.49
N TYR A 313 -28.64 4.89 -14.90
CA TYR A 313 -28.64 3.43 -14.89
C TYR A 313 -27.77 2.83 -15.98
N VAL A 314 -27.89 3.27 -17.23
CA VAL A 314 -27.15 2.66 -18.32
C VAL A 314 -25.67 3.02 -18.26
N VAL A 315 -25.33 4.30 -18.04
CA VAL A 315 -23.95 4.76 -18.17
C VAL A 315 -23.23 4.72 -16.82
N THR A 316 -23.80 5.34 -15.78
CA THR A 316 -23.12 5.43 -14.48
C THR A 316 -23.04 4.07 -13.78
N MET A 317 -24.13 3.32 -13.69
CA MET A 317 -24.13 1.98 -13.08
C MET A 317 -23.25 1.01 -13.87
N ALA A 318 -23.36 0.93 -15.20
CA ALA A 318 -22.52 0.03 -15.99
C ALA A 318 -21.03 0.36 -15.86
N ARG A 319 -20.66 1.64 -15.83
CA ARG A 319 -19.27 2.07 -15.58
C ARG A 319 -18.78 1.65 -14.19
N LEU A 320 -19.61 1.77 -13.16
CA LEU A 320 -19.26 1.34 -11.80
C LEU A 320 -19.11 -0.19 -11.73
N LEU A 321 -20.08 -0.93 -12.27
CA LEU A 321 -20.06 -2.40 -12.30
C LEU A 321 -18.88 -2.95 -13.10
N THR A 322 -18.60 -2.41 -14.28
CA THR A 322 -17.44 -2.84 -15.09
C THR A 322 -16.12 -2.57 -14.38
N ARG A 323 -15.95 -1.41 -13.73
CA ARG A 323 -14.75 -1.11 -12.93
C ARG A 323 -14.60 -2.04 -11.74
N LEU A 324 -15.68 -2.29 -10.99
CA LEU A 324 -15.69 -3.19 -9.83
C LEU A 324 -15.41 -4.63 -10.25
N PHE A 325 -16.07 -5.10 -11.32
CA PHE A 325 -15.86 -6.42 -11.89
C PHE A 325 -14.42 -6.61 -12.36
N TRP A 326 -13.89 -5.67 -13.15
CA TRP A 326 -12.53 -5.78 -13.68
C TRP A 326 -11.46 -5.77 -12.58
N LYS A 327 -11.64 -4.91 -11.56
CA LYS A 327 -10.76 -4.87 -10.38
C LYS A 327 -10.87 -6.15 -9.54
N GLY A 328 -12.09 -6.65 -9.33
CA GLY A 328 -12.36 -7.91 -8.64
C GLY A 328 -11.70 -9.10 -9.34
N CYS A 329 -11.87 -9.22 -10.66
CA CYS A 329 -11.23 -10.27 -11.47
C CYS A 329 -9.70 -10.19 -11.41
N LYS A 330 -9.12 -8.98 -11.43
CA LYS A 330 -7.67 -8.76 -11.33
C LYS A 330 -7.13 -9.18 -9.96
N ASP A 331 -7.85 -8.88 -8.88
CA ASP A 331 -7.45 -9.26 -7.53
C ASP A 331 -7.60 -10.76 -7.28
N LEU A 332 -8.67 -11.37 -7.81
CA LEU A 332 -8.89 -12.82 -7.73
C LEU A 332 -7.81 -13.59 -8.49
N ARG A 333 -7.47 -13.15 -9.72
CA ARG A 333 -6.35 -13.72 -10.50
C ARG A 333 -5.00 -13.60 -9.80
N ARG A 334 -4.80 -12.56 -8.99
CA ARG A 334 -3.56 -12.34 -8.23
C ARG A 334 -3.55 -13.05 -6.87
N GLY A 335 -4.59 -13.81 -6.53
CA GLY A 335 -4.70 -14.51 -5.24
C GLY A 335 -4.82 -13.57 -4.03
N LYS A 336 -5.15 -12.29 -4.23
CA LYS A 336 -5.23 -11.29 -3.14
C LYS A 336 -6.66 -11.20 -2.60
N TYR A 337 -7.12 -12.26 -1.92
CA TYR A 337 -8.43 -12.28 -1.26
C TYR A 337 -8.29 -12.51 0.26
N LYS A 338 -9.27 -12.02 1.02
CA LYS A 338 -9.46 -12.40 2.43
C LYS A 338 -10.74 -13.22 2.53
N LYS A 339 -10.68 -14.36 3.22
CA LYS A 339 -11.89 -15.16 3.51
C LYS A 339 -12.65 -14.48 4.65
N VAL A 340 -13.80 -13.88 4.36
CA VAL A 340 -14.71 -13.40 5.41
C VAL A 340 -15.68 -14.54 5.74
N LEU A 341 -15.96 -14.73 7.03
CA LEU A 341 -16.85 -15.79 7.53
C LEU A 341 -16.49 -17.20 7.02
N ARG A 342 -15.18 -17.47 6.82
CA ARG A 342 -14.59 -18.72 6.29
C ARG A 342 -15.06 -19.19 4.89
N CYS A 343 -16.20 -18.73 4.39
CA CYS A 343 -16.84 -19.29 3.20
C CYS A 343 -16.75 -18.39 1.94
N ILE A 344 -16.69 -17.07 2.09
CA ILE A 344 -16.75 -16.16 0.92
C ILE A 344 -15.38 -15.48 0.72
N PRO A 345 -14.69 -15.74 -0.41
CA PRO A 345 -13.46 -15.03 -0.76
C PRO A 345 -13.82 -13.61 -1.22
N LEU A 346 -13.61 -12.63 -0.34
CA LEU A 346 -13.80 -11.21 -0.69
C LEU A 346 -12.48 -10.62 -1.21
N PRO A 347 -12.50 -9.95 -2.38
CA PRO A 347 -11.34 -9.24 -2.91
C PRO A 347 -10.81 -8.23 -1.90
N LYS A 348 -9.48 -8.17 -1.74
CA LYS A 348 -8.84 -7.19 -0.84
C LYS A 348 -9.18 -5.73 -1.20
N SER A 349 -9.56 -5.46 -2.45
CA SER A 349 -10.00 -4.13 -2.89
C SER A 349 -11.26 -3.61 -2.20
N LEU A 350 -12.18 -4.48 -1.76
CA LEU A 350 -13.42 -4.06 -1.09
C LEU A 350 -13.19 -3.55 0.34
N HIS A 351 -12.02 -3.81 0.92
CA HIS A 351 -11.66 -3.28 2.24
C HIS A 351 -11.43 -1.75 2.20
N ASN A 352 -11.23 -1.16 1.02
CA ASN A 352 -11.11 0.29 0.91
C ASN A 352 -12.50 0.92 1.00
N ALA A 353 -12.72 1.82 1.97
CA ALA A 353 -14.03 2.48 2.18
C ALA A 353 -14.59 3.11 0.89
N MET A 354 -13.74 3.71 0.05
CA MET A 354 -14.15 4.25 -1.24
C MET A 354 -14.62 3.18 -2.23
N ALA A 355 -13.98 2.01 -2.26
CA ALA A 355 -14.42 0.92 -3.13
C ALA A 355 -15.75 0.32 -2.64
N LEU A 356 -15.90 0.20 -1.32
CA LEU A 356 -17.16 -0.19 -0.69
C LEU A 356 -18.28 0.81 -1.02
N GLY A 357 -18.05 2.11 -0.87
CA GLY A 357 -19.05 3.13 -1.22
C GLY A 357 -19.46 3.10 -2.70
N ASN A 358 -18.51 2.87 -3.62
CA ASN A 358 -18.83 2.66 -5.03
C ASN A 358 -19.65 1.39 -5.29
N LEU A 359 -19.38 0.31 -4.55
CA LEU A 359 -20.17 -0.93 -4.62
C LEU A 359 -21.58 -0.70 -4.07
N THR A 360 -21.70 -0.08 -2.90
CA THR A 360 -22.99 0.28 -2.29
C THR A 360 -23.79 1.15 -3.23
N LEU A 361 -23.16 2.14 -3.87
CA LEU A 361 -23.84 2.98 -4.84
C LEU A 361 -24.32 2.19 -6.07
N ALA A 362 -23.48 1.30 -6.61
CA ALA A 362 -23.87 0.48 -7.76
C ALA A 362 -25.06 -0.44 -7.42
N VAL A 363 -25.08 -1.01 -6.22
CA VAL A 363 -26.22 -1.83 -5.74
C VAL A 363 -27.47 -0.98 -5.56
N LEU A 364 -27.37 0.20 -4.96
CA LEU A 364 -28.50 1.11 -4.82
C LEU A 364 -29.08 1.53 -6.17
N LEU A 365 -28.23 1.87 -7.14
CA LEU A 365 -28.66 2.20 -8.51
C LEU A 365 -29.32 1.01 -9.22
N LEU A 366 -28.82 -0.22 -8.99
CA LEU A 366 -29.43 -1.43 -9.53
C LEU A 366 -30.82 -1.67 -8.93
N LEU A 367 -30.96 -1.51 -7.61
CA LEU A 367 -32.26 -1.62 -6.95
C LEU A 367 -33.22 -0.53 -7.43
N MET A 368 -32.76 0.72 -7.54
CA MET A 368 -33.57 1.81 -8.10
C MET A 368 -34.03 1.50 -9.53
N PHE A 369 -33.15 0.95 -10.38
CA PHE A 369 -33.51 0.52 -11.73
C PHE A 369 -34.60 -0.56 -11.73
N CYS A 370 -34.50 -1.57 -10.84
CA CYS A 370 -35.52 -2.61 -10.71
C CYS A 370 -36.87 -2.07 -10.22
N TYR A 371 -36.86 -1.01 -9.41
CA TYR A 371 -38.05 -0.37 -8.84
C TYR A 371 -38.46 0.93 -9.57
N GLU A 372 -37.96 1.16 -10.79
CA GLU A 372 -38.21 2.40 -11.52
C GLU A 372 -39.68 2.49 -11.99
N PRO A 373 -40.49 3.43 -11.49
CA PRO A 373 -41.92 3.49 -11.78
C PRO A 373 -42.21 3.71 -13.28
N MET A 374 -41.39 4.51 -13.97
CA MET A 374 -41.56 4.80 -15.40
C MET A 374 -41.43 3.57 -16.31
N TYR A 375 -40.64 2.56 -15.92
CA TYR A 375 -40.53 1.32 -16.69
C TYR A 375 -41.69 0.37 -16.42
N HIS A 376 -42.17 0.29 -15.16
CA HIS A 376 -43.35 -0.51 -14.82
C HIS A 376 -44.62 0.07 -15.47
N CYS A 377 -44.72 1.39 -15.51
CA CYS A 377 -45.81 2.12 -16.15
C CYS A 377 -45.89 1.99 -17.68
N LEU A 378 -44.76 1.69 -18.35
CA LEU A 378 -44.71 1.54 -19.81
C LEU A 378 -45.64 0.43 -20.32
N ALA A 379 -45.81 -0.64 -19.53
CA ALA A 379 -46.67 -1.77 -19.90
C ALA A 379 -48.16 -1.48 -19.69
N SER A 380 -48.51 -0.68 -18.68
CA SER A 380 -49.90 -0.40 -18.30
C SER A 380 -50.51 0.77 -19.06
N ALA A 381 -49.77 1.87 -19.23
CA ALA A 381 -50.28 3.11 -19.81
C ALA A 381 -49.35 3.65 -20.93
N PRO A 382 -49.35 3.03 -22.13
CA PRO A 382 -48.46 3.42 -23.21
C PRO A 382 -48.76 4.81 -23.79
N GLU A 383 -50.01 5.30 -23.67
CA GLU A 383 -50.44 6.58 -24.24
C GLU A 383 -49.92 7.80 -23.46
N GLU A 384 -49.77 7.68 -22.13
CA GLU A 384 -49.30 8.76 -21.26
C GLU A 384 -47.81 8.67 -20.89
N TRP A 385 -47.09 7.75 -21.53
CA TRP A 385 -45.69 7.51 -21.23
C TRP A 385 -44.80 8.67 -21.73
N PRO A 386 -43.82 9.16 -20.92
CA PRO A 386 -43.41 8.65 -19.61
C PRO A 386 -44.16 9.32 -18.44
N THR A 387 -44.81 8.52 -17.59
CA THR A 387 -45.55 8.97 -16.40
C THR A 387 -45.11 8.20 -15.14
N TYR A 388 -45.31 8.82 -13.97
CA TYR A 388 -45.12 8.21 -12.66
C TYR A 388 -46.40 7.62 -12.08
N TYR A 389 -47.55 8.04 -12.60
CA TYR A 389 -48.87 7.68 -12.12
C TYR A 389 -49.49 6.75 -13.17
N CYS A 390 -49.88 5.55 -12.73
CA CYS A 390 -50.53 4.55 -13.55
C CYS A 390 -51.72 4.02 -12.75
N ASP A 391 -52.91 4.52 -13.09
CA ASP A 391 -54.15 4.23 -12.38
C ASP A 391 -54.62 2.79 -12.63
N ASP A 392 -54.24 2.19 -13.76
CA ASP A 392 -54.66 0.83 -14.16
C ASP A 392 -54.06 -0.32 -13.31
N VAL A 393 -53.26 -0.02 -12.27
CA VAL A 393 -52.75 -1.02 -11.31
C VAL A 393 -53.63 -1.11 -10.05
N GLU A 394 -54.77 -0.41 -10.03
CA GLU A 394 -55.70 -0.35 -8.90
C GLU A 394 -56.27 -1.70 -8.45
N GLU A 395 -56.31 -2.74 -9.30
CA GLU A 395 -56.78 -4.08 -8.89
C GLU A 395 -55.81 -4.79 -7.90
N HIS A 396 -54.59 -4.25 -7.75
CA HIS A 396 -53.62 -4.60 -6.70
C HIS A 396 -53.08 -3.34 -5.99
N SER A 397 -54.01 -2.49 -5.54
CA SER A 397 -53.83 -1.16 -4.95
C SER A 397 -52.80 -1.02 -3.81
N LEU A 398 -52.37 -2.07 -3.12
CA LEU A 398 -51.30 -1.94 -2.11
C LEU A 398 -49.89 -1.77 -2.70
N ARG A 399 -49.66 -2.08 -3.98
CA ARG A 399 -48.29 -2.23 -4.50
C ARG A 399 -47.66 -0.96 -5.07
N SER A 400 -48.46 0.03 -5.50
CA SER A 400 -47.95 1.22 -6.20
C SER A 400 -47.35 2.26 -5.25
N GLU A 401 -48.01 2.54 -4.11
CA GLU A 401 -47.49 3.45 -3.09
C GLU A 401 -46.20 2.91 -2.46
N ASP A 402 -46.17 1.60 -2.14
CA ASP A 402 -44.99 0.90 -1.64
C ASP A 402 -43.80 0.99 -2.60
N LEU A 403 -44.06 0.85 -3.91
CA LEU A 403 -43.05 0.98 -4.96
C LEU A 403 -42.42 2.38 -4.95
N ARG A 404 -43.28 3.41 -4.92
CA ARG A 404 -42.84 4.81 -4.94
C ARG A 404 -42.07 5.18 -3.68
N TRP A 405 -42.56 4.74 -2.52
CA TRP A 405 -41.89 4.96 -1.25
C TRP A 405 -40.52 4.28 -1.22
N THR A 406 -40.45 3.01 -1.64
CA THR A 406 -39.20 2.24 -1.69
C THR A 406 -38.20 2.89 -2.64
N TYR A 407 -38.64 3.29 -3.83
CA TYR A 407 -37.81 4.01 -4.79
C TYR A 407 -37.28 5.33 -4.21
N SER A 408 -38.14 6.11 -3.56
CA SER A 408 -37.76 7.38 -2.93
C SER A 408 -36.74 7.18 -1.80
N ALA A 409 -36.93 6.16 -0.96
CA ALA A 409 -36.00 5.79 0.10
C ALA A 409 -34.63 5.35 -0.47
N LEU A 410 -34.63 4.54 -1.53
CA LEU A 410 -33.40 4.14 -2.22
C LEU A 410 -32.70 5.34 -2.87
N GLY A 411 -33.46 6.26 -3.48
CA GLY A 411 -32.96 7.50 -4.06
C GLY A 411 -32.31 8.42 -3.03
N LEU A 412 -32.92 8.55 -1.84
CA LEU A 412 -32.34 9.28 -0.71
C LEU A 412 -30.98 8.69 -0.30
N LEU A 413 -30.92 7.36 -0.11
CA LEU A 413 -29.68 6.67 0.27
C LEU A 413 -28.62 6.80 -0.82
N ALA A 414 -29.00 6.64 -2.09
CA ALA A 414 -28.10 6.79 -3.22
C ALA A 414 -27.54 8.22 -3.29
N MET A 415 -28.37 9.25 -3.04
CA MET A 415 -27.95 10.65 -3.00
C MET A 415 -26.94 10.89 -1.88
N ALA A 416 -27.22 10.40 -0.67
CA ALA A 416 -26.32 10.52 0.48
C ALA A 416 -24.96 9.85 0.20
N VAL A 417 -24.96 8.65 -0.40
CA VAL A 417 -23.72 7.96 -0.78
C VAL A 417 -22.96 8.72 -1.86
N HIS A 418 -23.64 9.32 -2.85
CA HIS A 418 -22.95 10.15 -3.84
C HIS A 418 -22.24 11.34 -3.20
N TRP A 419 -22.90 12.06 -2.30
CA TRP A 419 -22.30 13.18 -1.56
C TRP A 419 -21.16 12.72 -0.66
N PHE A 420 -21.26 11.56 -0.03
CA PHE A 420 -20.16 11.03 0.77
C PHE A 420 -18.93 10.71 -0.09
N LEU A 421 -19.14 10.11 -1.27
CA LEU A 421 -18.05 9.83 -2.21
C LEU A 421 -17.39 11.10 -2.77
N MET A 422 -18.07 12.25 -2.73
CA MET A 422 -17.48 13.56 -3.08
C MET A 422 -16.40 14.02 -2.11
N VAL A 423 -16.38 13.52 -0.86
CA VAL A 423 -15.36 13.89 0.14
C VAL A 423 -13.94 13.62 -0.35
N ASP A 424 -13.76 12.65 -1.26
CA ASP A 424 -12.48 12.33 -1.88
C ASP A 424 -11.93 13.45 -2.79
N LEU A 425 -12.76 14.43 -3.17
CA LEU A 425 -12.29 15.66 -3.84
C LEU A 425 -11.48 16.55 -2.91
N ALA A 426 -11.56 16.36 -1.59
CA ALA A 426 -10.74 17.10 -0.63
C ALA A 426 -9.24 16.91 -0.88
N VAL A 427 -8.83 15.82 -1.55
CA VAL A 427 -7.44 15.54 -1.95
C VAL A 427 -6.84 16.66 -2.83
N PHE A 428 -7.65 17.46 -3.52
CA PHE A 428 -7.18 18.60 -4.31
C PHE A 428 -6.56 19.74 -3.50
N SER A 429 -6.98 19.88 -2.23
CA SER A 429 -6.46 20.89 -1.34
C SER A 429 -5.88 20.20 -0.12
N THR A 430 -4.59 20.43 0.15
CA THR A 430 -3.93 19.93 1.36
C THR A 430 -4.65 20.39 2.62
N GLY A 431 -5.20 21.61 2.61
CA GLY A 431 -6.03 22.15 3.71
C GLY A 431 -7.33 21.38 3.90
N LEU A 432 -8.08 21.12 2.82
CA LEU A 432 -9.33 20.33 2.91
C LEU A 432 -9.05 18.87 3.31
N SER A 433 -7.96 18.29 2.80
CA SER A 433 -7.54 16.92 3.16
C SER A 433 -7.21 16.80 4.65
N ALA A 434 -6.47 17.78 5.19
CA ALA A 434 -6.17 17.83 6.61
C ALA A 434 -7.46 17.96 7.44
N PHE A 435 -8.40 18.81 7.01
CA PHE A 435 -9.70 18.95 7.65
C PHE A 435 -10.50 17.64 7.64
N VAL A 436 -10.59 16.95 6.49
CA VAL A 436 -11.29 15.65 6.38
C VAL A 436 -10.65 14.60 7.29
N LEU A 437 -9.32 14.59 7.42
CA LEU A 437 -8.61 13.68 8.32
C LEU A 437 -8.96 13.94 9.79
N VAL A 438 -9.03 15.21 10.20
CA VAL A 438 -9.48 15.60 11.55
C VAL A 438 -10.94 15.18 11.76
N CYS A 439 -11.83 15.45 10.80
CA CYS A 439 -13.23 15.01 10.87
C CYS A 439 -13.34 13.49 11.00
N ALA A 440 -12.52 12.71 10.30
CA ALA A 440 -12.52 11.25 10.41
C ALA A 440 -12.06 10.77 11.81
N GLN A 441 -11.06 11.43 12.40
CA GLN A 441 -10.62 11.14 13.76
C GLN A 441 -11.72 11.48 14.79
N VAL A 442 -12.30 12.69 14.69
CA VAL A 442 -13.38 13.14 15.56
C VAL A 442 -14.60 12.22 15.43
N LEU A 443 -14.98 11.83 14.20
CA LEU A 443 -16.10 10.92 13.96
C LEU A 443 -15.86 9.54 14.58
N SER A 444 -14.61 9.05 14.58
CA SER A 444 -14.27 7.80 15.28
C SER A 444 -14.45 7.91 16.79
N GLU A 445 -14.15 9.06 17.40
CA GLU A 445 -14.37 9.29 18.83
C GLU A 445 -15.87 9.47 19.14
N ILE A 446 -16.59 10.23 18.32
CA ILE A 446 -18.06 10.38 18.39
C ILE A 446 -18.72 9.01 18.28
N GLY A 447 -18.25 8.13 17.40
CA GLY A 447 -18.77 6.77 17.26
C GLY A 447 -18.65 5.96 18.56
N ARG A 448 -17.54 6.09 19.29
CA ARG A 448 -17.37 5.45 20.61
C ARG A 448 -18.34 6.02 21.64
N PHE A 449 -18.52 7.34 21.65
CA PHE A 449 -19.50 8.00 22.51
C PHE A 449 -20.94 7.58 22.18
N LEU A 450 -21.28 7.47 20.89
CA LEU A 450 -22.61 7.09 20.43
C LEU A 450 -22.99 5.67 20.86
N VAL A 451 -22.03 4.73 20.92
CA VAL A 451 -22.27 3.38 21.47
C VAL A 451 -22.66 3.45 22.96
N ALA A 452 -21.94 4.25 23.76
CA ALA A 452 -22.27 4.45 25.17
C ALA A 452 -23.62 5.16 25.34
N LEU A 453 -23.90 6.16 24.51
CA LEU A 453 -25.17 6.88 24.50
C LEU A 453 -26.34 5.94 24.15
N VAL A 454 -26.22 5.14 23.08
CA VAL A 454 -27.25 4.15 22.70
C VAL A 454 -27.52 3.16 23.83
N PHE A 455 -26.48 2.69 24.52
CA PHE A 455 -26.64 1.83 25.69
C PHE A 455 -27.44 2.51 26.83
N LEU A 456 -27.10 3.76 27.16
CA LEU A 456 -27.83 4.52 28.18
C LEU A 456 -29.29 4.78 27.76
N LEU A 457 -29.51 5.22 26.51
CA LEU A 457 -30.84 5.48 25.97
C LEU A 457 -31.71 4.23 25.97
N LEU A 458 -31.15 3.06 25.61
CA LEU A 458 -31.87 1.79 25.68
C LEU A 458 -32.18 1.38 27.13
N THR A 459 -31.22 1.58 28.04
CA THR A 459 -31.39 1.26 29.47
C THR A 459 -32.49 2.11 30.10
N PHE A 460 -32.46 3.42 29.90
CA PHE A 460 -33.48 4.32 30.43
C PHE A 460 -34.80 4.22 29.67
N GLY A 461 -34.77 4.09 28.34
CA GLY A 461 -35.97 3.94 27.52
C GLY A 461 -36.75 2.66 27.85
N SER A 462 -36.05 1.56 28.11
CA SER A 462 -36.70 0.33 28.60
C SER A 462 -37.26 0.50 30.01
N ALA A 463 -36.54 1.14 30.94
CA ALA A 463 -37.03 1.43 32.28
C ALA A 463 -38.29 2.32 32.28
N ILE A 464 -38.33 3.36 31.45
CA ILE A 464 -39.49 4.27 31.31
C ILE A 464 -40.69 3.53 30.71
N SER A 465 -40.49 2.71 29.68
CA SER A 465 -41.60 1.98 29.04
C SER A 465 -42.32 0.98 29.97
N VAL A 466 -41.68 0.58 31.06
CA VAL A 466 -42.28 -0.30 32.10
C VAL A 466 -43.04 0.52 33.15
N LEU A 467 -42.71 1.80 33.31
CA LEU A 467 -43.37 2.68 34.26
C LEU A 467 -44.75 3.09 33.72
N GLU A 468 -45.79 2.96 34.53
CA GLU A 468 -47.12 3.43 34.16
C GLU A 468 -47.16 4.97 34.15
N HIS A 469 -47.19 5.57 32.97
CA HIS A 469 -47.21 7.03 32.79
C HIS A 469 -48.19 7.45 31.68
N PRO A 470 -48.73 8.69 31.73
CA PRO A 470 -49.70 9.16 30.74
C PRO A 470 -49.10 9.56 29.38
N TYR A 471 -47.76 9.61 29.24
CA TYR A 471 -47.10 10.11 28.03
C TYR A 471 -47.12 9.09 26.89
N PHE A 472 -47.85 9.38 25.81
CA PHE A 472 -47.96 8.50 24.64
C PHE A 472 -46.62 8.31 23.91
N GLU A 473 -45.78 9.35 23.85
CA GLU A 473 -44.47 9.35 23.18
C GLU A 473 -43.47 8.37 23.79
N MET A 474 -43.66 8.01 25.06
CA MET A 474 -42.77 7.11 25.80
C MET A 474 -43.43 5.74 26.08
N ARG A 475 -44.54 5.41 25.41
CA ARG A 475 -45.25 4.16 25.65
C ARG A 475 -44.45 2.92 25.24
N ASP A 476 -43.77 3.01 24.10
CA ASP A 476 -42.98 1.91 23.54
C ASP A 476 -41.48 2.20 23.66
N ILE A 477 -40.66 1.15 23.69
CA ILE A 477 -39.19 1.28 23.80
C ILE A 477 -38.60 2.14 22.67
N PRO A 478 -38.93 1.93 21.37
CA PRO A 478 -38.35 2.73 20.30
C PRO A 478 -38.71 4.21 20.40
N SER A 479 -39.98 4.52 20.72
CA SER A 479 -40.47 5.89 20.88
C SER A 479 -39.83 6.57 22.09
N SER A 480 -39.69 5.84 23.22
CA SER A 480 -38.97 6.31 24.41
C SER A 480 -37.51 6.63 24.13
N VAL A 481 -36.81 5.75 23.41
CA VAL A 481 -35.40 5.94 23.02
C VAL A 481 -35.25 7.15 22.10
N LEU A 482 -36.14 7.32 21.11
CA LEU A 482 -36.14 8.49 20.23
C LEU A 482 -36.42 9.78 21.00
N CYS A 483 -37.39 9.76 21.91
CA CYS A 483 -37.71 10.91 22.76
C CYS A 483 -36.52 11.29 23.66
N LEU A 484 -35.91 10.32 24.34
CA LEU A 484 -34.72 10.53 25.17
C LEU A 484 -33.52 11.01 24.34
N PHE A 485 -33.35 10.50 23.12
CA PHE A 485 -32.32 10.98 22.20
C PHE A 485 -32.54 12.45 21.85
N SER A 486 -33.76 12.81 21.44
CA SER A 486 -34.16 14.19 21.15
C SER A 486 -33.93 15.13 22.33
N ILE A 487 -34.23 14.69 23.56
CA ILE A 487 -33.94 15.42 24.80
C ILE A 487 -32.43 15.61 24.97
N THR A 488 -31.64 14.54 24.77
CA THR A 488 -30.18 14.58 24.97
C THR A 488 -29.49 15.55 24.01
N ILE A 489 -29.98 15.65 22.77
CA ILE A 489 -29.46 16.58 21.77
C ILE A 489 -30.13 17.96 21.82
N LEU A 490 -30.99 18.20 22.82
CA LEU A 490 -31.75 19.45 23.00
C LEU A 490 -32.61 19.82 21.77
N LEU A 491 -33.08 18.83 21.01
CA LEU A 491 -34.05 19.01 19.92
C LEU A 491 -35.50 18.76 20.37
N TYR A 492 -35.72 18.38 21.62
CA TYR A 492 -37.06 18.23 22.18
C TYR A 492 -37.64 19.61 22.51
N GLU A 493 -38.33 20.22 21.55
CA GLU A 493 -39.14 21.43 21.78
C GLU A 493 -40.47 21.03 22.41
N ASP A 494 -40.82 21.66 23.55
CA ASP A 494 -42.05 21.41 24.31
C ASP A 494 -43.35 21.70 23.52
N ASP A 495 -43.27 22.34 22.35
CA ASP A 495 -44.42 22.83 21.57
C ASP A 495 -45.11 21.79 20.68
N TYR A 496 -44.53 20.59 20.50
CA TYR A 496 -45.20 19.50 19.76
C TYR A 496 -46.35 18.82 20.54
N ARG A 497 -46.64 19.26 21.77
CA ARG A 497 -47.71 18.70 22.62
C ARG A 497 -49.14 19.02 22.16
N TYR A 498 -49.35 19.95 21.21
CA TYR A 498 -50.69 20.45 20.89
C TYR A 498 -51.38 19.95 19.61
N PRO A 499 -50.75 19.39 18.55
CA PRO A 499 -51.51 18.96 17.37
C PRO A 499 -52.31 17.66 17.59
N PHE A 500 -51.80 16.72 18.39
CA PHE A 500 -52.43 15.39 18.54
C PHE A 500 -53.48 15.32 19.66
N CYS A 501 -53.40 16.15 20.71
CA CYS A 501 -54.45 16.21 21.73
C CYS A 501 -55.72 16.92 21.25
N ASN A 502 -55.63 17.86 20.29
CA ASN A 502 -56.82 18.52 19.75
C ASN A 502 -57.60 17.68 18.73
N MET A 503 -57.00 16.70 18.05
CA MET A 503 -57.78 15.79 17.17
C MET A 503 -58.56 14.73 17.96
N ALA A 504 -58.06 14.28 19.11
CA ALA A 504 -58.80 13.35 19.97
C ALA A 504 -59.95 14.04 20.73
N ALA A 505 -59.82 15.33 21.04
CA ALA A 505 -60.90 16.10 21.68
C ALA A 505 -62.07 16.41 20.73
N VAL A 506 -61.83 16.54 19.41
CA VAL A 506 -62.89 16.87 18.43
C VAL A 506 -63.78 15.66 18.06
N HIS A 507 -63.42 14.44 18.44
CA HIS A 507 -64.28 13.24 18.28
C HIS A 507 -64.92 12.73 19.57
N GLY A 508 -64.76 13.45 20.69
CA GLY A 508 -65.32 13.08 22.00
C GLY A 508 -66.60 13.82 22.43
N GLU A 509 -67.02 14.89 21.74
CA GLU A 509 -68.17 15.72 22.13
C GLU A 509 -69.47 15.46 21.33
N SER A 510 -69.59 14.29 20.71
CA SER A 510 -70.85 13.83 20.12
C SER A 510 -71.21 12.41 20.57
N ALA A 511 -71.60 12.30 21.85
CA ALA A 511 -72.40 11.21 22.41
C ALA A 511 -73.30 11.75 23.53
#